data_AF-A0A2V8GIB9-F1
#
_entry.id   AF-A0A2V8GIB9-F1
#
_cell.length_a   1.000
_cell.length_b   1.000
_cell.length_c   1.000
_cell.angle_alpha   90.00
_cell.angle_beta   90.00
_cell.angle_gamma   90.00
#
_symmetry.space_group_name_H-M   'P 1'
#
loop_
_entity.id
_entity.type
_entity.pdbx_description
1 polymer ?
#
loop_
_entity_poly.entity_id
_entity_poly.type
_entity_poly.pdbx_seq_one_letter_code
_entity_poly.pdbx_strand_id
1 'polypeptide(L)'
;MDAARYRTLLMVALAAPGAVVALLTGVSGMSALVADRPLILAPVPRNAAEAAGNRDVADVLVMSNATDMNARAEARIPLRLHEPNLLTPLEAAVISERAYMIRLVRDRGARLDAEELRTLRCIAEARKDRGTMAYLTAIDAGPLNCEGVKIPY
;
A
#
# COMPACT_ATOMS: atom_id res chain seq x y z
N MET A 1 -50.78 -15.32 -19.05
CA MET A 1 -49.48 -15.72 -18.48
C MET A 1 -49.67 -17.05 -17.79
N ASP A 2 -48.99 -18.10 -18.24
CA ASP A 2 -49.14 -19.44 -17.65
C ASP A 2 -48.61 -19.48 -16.22
N ALA A 3 -49.29 -20.21 -15.32
CA ALA A 3 -48.94 -20.33 -13.91
C ALA A 3 -47.48 -20.79 -13.70
N ALA A 4 -46.97 -21.63 -14.62
CA ALA A 4 -45.59 -22.06 -14.66
C ALA A 4 -44.61 -20.89 -14.82
N ARG A 5 -44.86 -19.97 -15.76
CA ARG A 5 -44.00 -18.80 -16.01
C ARG A 5 -43.98 -17.84 -14.82
N TYR A 6 -45.12 -17.65 -14.16
CA TYR A 6 -45.20 -16.81 -12.96
C TYR A 6 -44.37 -17.38 -11.81
N ARG A 7 -44.42 -18.69 -11.59
CA ARG A 7 -43.63 -19.38 -10.56
C ARG A 7 -42.12 -19.28 -10.84
N THR A 8 -41.70 -19.41 -12.10
CA THR A 8 -40.28 -19.25 -12.47
C THR A 8 -39.79 -17.83 -12.20
N LEU A 9 -40.56 -16.82 -12.60
CA LEU A 9 -40.21 -15.41 -12.37
C LEU A 9 -40.11 -15.08 -10.87
N LEU A 10 -41.03 -15.62 -10.06
CA LEU A 10 -41.06 -15.38 -8.62
C LEU A 10 -39.87 -16.04 -7.90
N MET A 11 -39.48 -17.26 -8.31
CA MET A 11 -38.27 -17.92 -7.81
C MET A 11 -36.99 -17.17 -8.18
N VAL A 12 -36.90 -16.67 -9.43
CA VAL A 12 -35.75 -15.87 -9.87
C VAL A 12 -35.69 -14.54 -9.10
N ALA A 13 -36.82 -13.86 -8.89
CA ALA A 13 -36.86 -12.61 -8.15
C ALA A 13 -36.39 -12.76 -6.69
N LEU A 14 -36.66 -13.91 -6.06
CA LEU A 14 -36.20 -14.20 -4.70
C LEU A 14 -34.73 -14.65 -4.65
N ALA A 15 -34.28 -15.44 -5.61
CA ALA A 15 -32.92 -16.01 -5.60
C ALA A 15 -31.86 -15.06 -6.18
N ALA A 16 -32.21 -14.21 -7.14
CA ALA A 16 -31.26 -13.35 -7.85
C ALA A 16 -30.50 -12.39 -6.93
N PRO A 17 -31.12 -11.69 -5.95
CA PRO A 17 -30.37 -10.79 -5.07
C PRO A 17 -29.30 -11.53 -4.26
N GLY A 18 -29.63 -12.71 -3.71
CA GLY A 18 -28.68 -13.52 -2.94
C GLY A 18 -27.53 -14.04 -3.81
N ALA A 19 -27.84 -14.51 -5.03
CA ALA A 19 -26.81 -14.95 -5.97
C ALA A 19 -25.86 -13.80 -6.37
N VAL A 20 -26.39 -12.60 -6.61
CA VAL A 20 -25.59 -11.41 -6.92
C VAL A 20 -24.68 -11.03 -5.75
N VAL A 21 -25.20 -11.00 -4.51
CA VAL A 21 -24.38 -10.70 -3.33
C VAL A 21 -23.30 -11.76 -3.12
N ALA A 22 -23.61 -13.05 -3.26
CA ALA A 22 -22.65 -14.14 -3.12
C ALA A 22 -21.54 -14.07 -4.19
N LEU A 23 -21.89 -13.69 -5.43
CA LEU A 23 -20.92 -13.47 -6.50
C LEU A 23 -20.00 -12.28 -6.19
N LEU A 24 -20.57 -11.14 -5.78
CA LEU A 24 -19.79 -9.95 -5.46
C LEU A 24 -18.84 -10.18 -4.28
N THR A 25 -19.31 -10.83 -3.21
CA THR A 25 -18.47 -11.15 -2.05
C THR A 25 -17.43 -12.22 -2.38
N GLY A 26 -17.79 -13.24 -3.14
CA GLY A 26 -16.86 -14.28 -3.61
C GLY A 26 -15.74 -13.69 -4.47
N VAL A 27 -16.08 -12.86 -5.45
CA VAL A 27 -15.10 -12.19 -6.33
C VAL A 27 -14.22 -11.22 -5.53
N SER A 28 -14.81 -10.44 -4.60
CA SER A 28 -14.05 -9.53 -3.75
C SER A 28 -13.17 -10.25 -2.72
N GLY A 29 -13.56 -11.44 -2.25
CA GLY A 29 -12.74 -12.26 -1.36
C GLY A 29 -11.55 -12.86 -2.09
N MET A 30 -11.77 -13.38 -3.31
CA MET A 30 -10.70 -13.89 -4.16
C MET A 30 -9.71 -12.80 -4.58
N SER A 31 -10.18 -11.57 -4.83
CA SER A 31 -9.27 -10.45 -5.12
C SER A 31 -8.37 -10.11 -3.93
N ALA A 32 -8.85 -10.26 -2.70
CA ALA A 32 -8.05 -10.03 -1.51
C ALA A 32 -6.88 -11.03 -1.40
N LEU A 33 -7.07 -12.28 -1.85
CA LEU A 33 -6.01 -13.30 -1.86
C LEU A 33 -4.95 -13.06 -2.95
N VAL A 34 -5.35 -12.50 -4.09
CA VAL A 34 -4.45 -12.30 -5.24
C VAL A 34 -3.75 -10.94 -5.19
N ALA A 35 -4.46 -9.90 -4.73
CA ALA A 35 -4.03 -8.50 -4.82
C ALA A 35 -3.83 -7.83 -3.45
N ASP A 36 -3.86 -8.58 -2.34
CA ASP A 36 -3.79 -8.05 -0.97
C ASP A 36 -4.88 -6.99 -0.63
N ARG A 37 -5.96 -6.89 -1.43
CA ARG A 37 -7.06 -5.92 -1.20
C ARG A 37 -8.45 -6.38 -1.68
N PRO A 38 -9.52 -6.17 -0.87
CA PRO A 38 -10.89 -6.36 -1.31
C PRO A 38 -11.34 -5.22 -2.25
N LEU A 39 -12.05 -5.54 -3.33
CA LEU A 39 -12.48 -4.58 -4.35
C LEU A 39 -13.42 -3.48 -3.83
N ILE A 40 -14.18 -3.75 -2.76
CA ILE A 40 -15.30 -2.89 -2.33
C ILE A 40 -14.94 -2.08 -1.06
N LEU A 41 -13.88 -2.43 -0.34
CA LEU A 41 -13.60 -1.89 1.01
C LEU A 41 -12.18 -1.37 1.22
N ALA A 42 -11.32 -1.35 0.20
CA ALA A 42 -9.98 -0.81 0.35
C ALA A 42 -10.04 0.73 0.55
N PRO A 43 -9.45 1.28 1.62
CA PRO A 43 -9.30 2.72 1.76
C PRO A 43 -8.52 3.27 0.56
N VAL A 44 -9.09 4.24 -0.14
CA VAL A 44 -8.38 4.94 -1.21
C VAL A 44 -7.30 5.82 -0.55
N PRO A 45 -6.01 5.63 -0.88
CA PRO A 45 -4.95 6.44 -0.31
C PRO A 45 -5.18 7.93 -0.63
N ARG A 46 -4.85 8.83 0.30
CA ARG A 46 -5.04 10.27 0.09
C ARG A 46 -3.82 10.98 -0.47
N ASN A 47 -2.66 10.32 -0.45
CA ASN A 47 -1.41 10.88 -0.92
C ASN A 47 -0.43 9.75 -1.30
N ALA A 48 0.66 10.13 -1.97
CA ALA A 48 1.66 9.19 -2.46
C ALA A 48 2.36 8.40 -1.34
N ALA A 49 2.50 8.97 -0.13
CA ALA A 49 3.09 8.27 1.00
C ALA A 49 2.16 7.15 1.51
N GLU A 50 0.88 7.44 1.68
CA GLU A 50 -0.13 6.44 2.01
C GLU A 50 -0.21 5.34 0.94
N ALA A 51 -0.20 5.71 -0.34
CA ALA A 51 -0.20 4.76 -1.45
C ALA A 51 1.04 3.85 -1.42
N ALA A 52 2.24 4.42 -1.24
CA ALA A 52 3.49 3.67 -1.16
C ALA A 52 3.50 2.72 0.05
N GLY A 53 3.08 3.19 1.22
CA GLY A 53 3.00 2.40 2.45
C GLY A 53 2.00 1.24 2.39
N ASN A 54 0.89 1.44 1.67
CA ASN A 54 -0.13 0.43 1.43
C ASN A 54 0.14 -0.44 0.21
N ARG A 55 1.31 -0.29 -0.44
CA ARG A 55 1.75 -1.08 -1.60
C ARG A 55 0.88 -0.86 -2.86
N ASP A 56 0.23 0.28 -2.98
CA ASP A 56 -0.63 0.60 -4.13
C ASP A 56 0.17 1.20 -5.29
N VAL A 57 0.67 0.32 -6.16
CA VAL A 57 1.48 0.71 -7.33
C VAL A 57 0.72 1.66 -8.26
N ALA A 58 -0.58 1.41 -8.47
CA ALA A 58 -1.40 2.20 -9.39
C ALA A 58 -1.58 3.62 -8.85
N ASP A 59 -1.88 3.75 -7.56
CA ASP A 59 -2.07 5.06 -6.96
C ASP A 59 -0.75 5.83 -6.81
N VAL A 60 0.38 5.16 -6.53
CA VAL A 60 1.71 5.81 -6.58
C VAL A 60 1.98 6.36 -7.98
N LEU A 61 1.70 5.59 -9.03
CA LEU A 61 1.83 6.02 -10.43
C LEU A 61 0.98 7.26 -10.72
N VAL A 62 -0.30 7.22 -10.37
CA VAL A 62 -1.25 8.31 -10.63
C VAL A 62 -0.86 9.57 -9.84
N MET A 63 -0.61 9.43 -8.55
CA MET A 63 -0.36 10.56 -7.64
C MET A 63 1.00 11.21 -7.87
N SER A 64 1.99 10.45 -8.34
CA SER A 64 3.34 10.99 -8.56
C SER A 64 3.40 12.13 -9.59
N ASN A 65 2.44 12.20 -10.51
CA ASN A 65 2.37 13.29 -11.48
C ASN A 65 1.80 14.59 -10.89
N ALA A 66 1.11 14.50 -9.75
CA ALA A 66 0.37 15.61 -9.15
C ALA A 66 0.88 16.01 -7.76
N THR A 67 1.88 15.29 -7.23
CA THR A 67 2.38 15.46 -5.85
C THR A 67 3.90 15.57 -5.84
N ASP A 68 4.46 16.36 -4.93
CA ASP A 68 5.90 16.35 -4.67
C ASP A 68 6.29 15.05 -3.96
N MET A 69 7.07 14.21 -4.64
CA MET A 69 7.53 12.91 -4.14
C MET A 69 8.55 12.99 -2.99
N ASN A 70 8.95 14.21 -2.60
CA ASN A 70 9.85 14.46 -1.47
C ASN A 70 9.14 15.11 -0.27
N ALA A 71 7.89 15.54 -0.45
CA ALA A 71 7.13 16.17 0.62
C ALA A 71 6.67 15.12 1.64
N ARG A 72 6.75 15.47 2.93
CA ARG A 72 6.13 14.67 3.99
C ARG A 72 4.62 14.90 3.96
N ALA A 73 3.87 13.81 4.03
CA ALA A 73 2.41 13.83 4.14
C ALA A 73 1.95 12.86 5.23
N GLU A 74 0.78 13.11 5.78
CA GLU A 74 0.17 12.21 6.76
C GLU A 74 -0.19 10.89 6.08
N ALA A 75 0.47 9.80 6.48
CA ALA A 75 0.27 8.48 5.92
C ALA A 75 -0.44 7.58 6.94
N ARG A 76 -1.55 6.97 6.51
CA ARG A 76 -2.32 5.98 7.27
C ARG A 76 -2.04 4.58 6.73
N ILE A 77 -1.22 3.83 7.46
CA ILE A 77 -0.80 2.49 7.06
C ILE A 77 -1.24 1.52 8.17
N PRO A 78 -2.54 1.19 8.28
CA PRO A 78 -3.14 0.59 9.48
C PRO A 78 -2.57 -0.78 9.87
N LEU A 79 -1.95 -1.50 8.93
CA LEU A 79 -1.29 -2.78 9.21
C LEU A 79 0.16 -2.64 9.69
N ARG A 80 0.73 -1.43 9.65
CA ARG A 80 2.18 -1.19 9.86
C ARG A 80 2.49 -0.04 10.81
N LEU A 81 1.55 0.89 10.96
CA LEU A 81 1.59 2.02 11.87
C LEU A 81 0.36 1.96 12.78
N HIS A 82 0.55 2.23 14.06
CA HIS A 82 -0.55 2.33 15.03
C HIS A 82 -1.35 3.61 14.83
N GLU A 83 -0.67 4.71 14.51
CA GLU A 83 -1.24 6.04 14.32
C GLU A 83 -0.76 6.64 12.99
N PRO A 84 -1.52 7.60 12.41
CA PRO A 84 -1.05 8.34 11.25
C PRO A 84 0.27 9.04 11.55
N ASN A 85 1.22 9.02 10.61
CA ASN A 85 2.53 9.65 10.79
C ASN A 85 2.92 10.47 9.55
N LEU A 86 3.75 11.49 9.74
CA LEU A 86 4.23 12.35 8.65
C LEU A 86 5.44 11.72 7.97
N LEU A 87 5.19 11.12 6.80
CA LEU A 87 6.19 10.36 6.06
C LEU A 87 6.40 10.92 4.67
N THR A 88 7.65 10.85 4.19
CA THR A 88 7.91 10.94 2.76
C THR A 88 7.41 9.66 2.07
N PRO A 89 7.11 9.70 0.76
CA PRO A 89 6.84 8.50 -0.01
C PRO A 89 7.94 7.43 0.08
N LEU A 90 9.21 7.81 0.23
CA LEU A 90 10.31 6.86 0.40
C LEU A 90 10.31 6.20 1.77
N GLU A 91 10.10 6.98 2.84
CA GLU A 91 9.95 6.43 4.20
C GLU A 91 8.77 5.44 4.26
N ALA A 92 7.63 5.82 3.68
CA ALA A 92 6.46 4.94 3.62
C ALA A 92 6.72 3.68 2.77
N ALA A 93 7.48 3.79 1.67
CA ALA A 93 7.88 2.63 0.87
C ALA A 93 8.78 1.65 1.66
N VAL A 94 9.68 2.14 2.51
CA VAL A 94 10.45 1.29 3.43
C VAL A 94 9.54 0.59 4.43
N ILE A 95 8.61 1.34 5.03
CA ILE A 95 7.61 0.76 5.96
C ILE A 95 6.79 -0.32 5.28
N SER A 96 6.52 -0.21 3.97
CA SER A 96 5.80 -1.22 3.19
C SER A 96 6.51 -2.58 3.16
N GLU A 97 7.78 -2.67 3.57
CA GLU A 97 8.62 -3.88 3.57
C GLU A 97 8.81 -4.49 2.18
N ARG A 98 8.84 -3.64 1.15
CA ARG A 98 8.98 -4.04 -0.25
C ARG A 98 10.01 -3.17 -0.94
N ALA A 99 11.20 -3.74 -1.17
CA ALA A 99 12.27 -3.07 -1.91
C ALA A 99 11.85 -2.52 -3.29
N TYR A 100 10.93 -3.21 -3.98
CA TYR A 100 10.43 -2.73 -5.28
C TYR A 100 9.69 -1.38 -5.16
N MET A 101 9.02 -1.12 -4.02
CA MET A 101 8.27 0.12 -3.81
C MET A 101 9.23 1.29 -3.64
N ILE A 102 10.36 1.07 -2.97
CA ILE A 102 11.44 2.07 -2.85
C ILE A 102 11.96 2.44 -4.24
N ARG A 103 12.19 1.44 -5.10
CA ARG A 103 12.59 1.66 -6.49
C ARG A 103 11.52 2.45 -7.25
N LEU A 104 10.26 2.03 -7.16
CA LEU A 104 9.15 2.69 -7.85
C LEU A 104 9.05 4.17 -7.47
N VAL A 105 9.07 4.47 -6.18
CA VAL A 105 8.96 5.84 -5.66
C VAL A 105 10.17 6.69 -6.10
N ARG A 106 11.37 6.12 -6.09
CA ARG A 106 12.58 6.79 -6.60
C ARG A 106 12.48 7.07 -8.11
N ASP A 107 12.02 6.11 -8.89
CA ASP A 107 11.83 6.24 -10.34
C ASP A 107 10.76 7.30 -10.68
N ARG A 108 9.94 7.71 -9.70
CA ARG A 108 8.98 8.82 -9.81
C ARG A 108 9.49 10.17 -9.30
N GLY A 109 10.77 10.28 -8.98
CA GLY A 109 11.40 11.57 -8.64
C GLY A 109 11.59 11.82 -7.15
N ALA A 110 11.39 10.82 -6.29
CA ALA A 110 11.84 10.92 -4.91
C ALA A 110 13.37 10.90 -4.85
N ARG A 111 13.95 11.87 -4.16
CA ARG A 111 15.40 12.02 -3.98
C ARG A 111 15.88 11.07 -2.90
N LEU A 112 17.01 10.42 -3.17
CA LEU A 112 17.69 9.54 -2.23
C LEU A 112 19.13 10.03 -2.07
N ASP A 113 19.32 11.01 -1.18
CA ASP A 113 20.63 11.46 -0.77
C ASP A 113 21.19 10.61 0.38
N ALA A 114 22.40 10.92 0.85
CA ALA A 114 23.05 10.17 1.92
C ALA A 114 22.32 10.25 3.27
N GLU A 115 21.67 11.38 3.56
CA GLU A 115 20.91 11.57 4.80
C GLU A 115 19.59 10.80 4.77
N GLU A 116 18.86 10.87 3.65
CA GLU A 116 17.65 10.09 3.43
C GLU A 116 17.98 8.60 3.47
N LEU A 117 19.04 8.16 2.78
CA LEU A 117 19.45 6.76 2.77
C LEU A 117 19.79 6.24 4.18
N ARG A 118 20.49 7.04 5.00
CA ARG A 118 20.73 6.72 6.41
C ARG A 118 19.40 6.55 7.17
N THR A 119 18.47 7.49 7.00
CA THR A 119 17.15 7.44 7.62
C THR A 119 16.39 6.17 7.23
N LEU A 120 16.33 5.86 5.93
CA LEU A 120 15.68 4.65 5.41
C LEU A 120 16.31 3.36 5.96
N ARG A 121 17.64 3.28 6.05
CA ARG A 121 18.35 2.12 6.63
C ARG A 121 18.00 1.94 8.11
N CYS A 122 17.92 3.03 8.86
CA CYS A 122 17.53 2.97 10.28
C CYS A 122 16.08 2.55 10.49
N ILE A 123 15.15 3.01 9.64
CA ILE A 123 13.77 2.55 9.66
C ILE A 123 13.69 1.05 9.35
N ALA A 124 14.42 0.57 8.32
CA ALA A 124 14.46 -0.85 7.96
C ALA A 124 15.03 -1.72 9.08
N GLU A 125 16.11 -1.27 9.73
CA GLU A 125 16.73 -1.96 10.87
C GLU A 125 15.80 -2.04 12.08
N ALA A 126 15.15 -0.93 12.46
CA ALA A 126 14.21 -0.93 13.59
C ALA A 126 13.01 -1.85 13.37
N ARG A 127 12.58 -2.02 12.11
CA ARG A 127 11.53 -2.98 11.73
C ARG A 127 12.04 -4.40 11.50
N LYS A 128 13.35 -4.64 11.56
CA LYS A 128 14.01 -5.92 11.27
C LYS A 128 13.71 -6.46 9.87
N ASP A 129 13.50 -5.57 8.90
CA ASP A 129 13.25 -5.95 7.50
C ASP A 129 14.56 -6.21 6.76
N ARG A 130 14.96 -7.48 6.74
CA ARG A 130 16.17 -7.93 6.05
C ARG A 130 16.15 -7.70 4.54
N GLY A 131 14.98 -7.76 3.90
CA GLY A 131 14.86 -7.61 2.45
C GLY A 131 15.10 -6.18 2.01
N THR A 132 14.45 -5.23 2.70
CA THR A 132 14.70 -3.81 2.48
C THR A 132 16.10 -3.40 2.91
N MET A 133 16.60 -3.91 4.05
CA MET A 133 17.95 -3.61 4.50
C MET A 133 19.02 -4.10 3.50
N ALA A 134 18.86 -5.29 2.94
CA ALA A 134 19.75 -5.81 1.90
C ALA A 134 19.74 -4.93 0.64
N TYR A 135 18.55 -4.47 0.20
CA TYR A 135 18.44 -3.56 -0.93
C TYR A 135 19.15 -2.21 -0.68
N LEU A 136 18.94 -1.62 0.49
CA LEU A 136 19.56 -0.32 0.84
C LEU A 136 21.08 -0.45 1.04
N THR A 137 21.56 -1.57 1.61
CA THR A 137 22.99 -1.86 1.77
C THR A 137 23.69 -2.08 0.43
N ALA A 138 22.97 -2.59 -0.57
CA ALA A 138 23.49 -2.71 -1.94
C ALA A 138 23.68 -1.35 -2.62
N ILE A 139 23.00 -0.30 -2.16
CA ILE A 139 23.19 1.09 -2.63
C ILE A 139 24.37 1.73 -1.89
N ASP A 140 24.42 1.56 -0.57
CA ASP A 140 25.50 2.04 0.28
C ASP A 140 25.85 1.02 1.36
N ALA A 141 27.07 0.47 1.26
CA ALA A 141 27.61 -0.50 2.20
C ALA A 141 28.31 0.15 3.41
N GLY A 142 28.26 1.48 3.54
CA GLY A 142 28.84 2.21 4.66
C GLY A 142 28.28 1.76 6.03
N PRO A 143 29.02 2.00 7.12
CA PRO A 143 28.58 1.63 8.47
C PRO A 143 27.26 2.32 8.82
N LEU A 144 26.34 1.58 9.44
CA LEU A 144 25.05 2.12 9.85
C LEU A 144 25.19 2.87 11.19
N ASN A 145 24.79 4.14 11.21
CA ASN A 145 24.62 4.91 12.43
C ASN A 145 23.20 5.51 12.46
N CYS A 146 22.43 5.16 13.49
CA CYS A 146 21.05 5.60 13.69
C CYS A 146 20.88 6.63 14.82
N GLU A 147 21.99 7.15 15.34
CA GLU A 147 21.96 8.22 16.34
C GLU A 147 21.28 9.48 15.76
N GLY A 148 20.27 10.00 16.47
CA GLY A 148 19.52 11.19 16.08
C GLY A 148 18.45 10.99 15.01
N VAL A 149 18.30 9.77 14.45
CA VAL A 149 17.26 9.51 13.44
C VAL A 149 15.91 9.25 14.11
N LYS A 150 14.89 10.03 13.75
CA LYS A 150 13.52 9.83 14.23
C LYS A 150 12.86 8.68 13.47
N ILE A 151 12.56 7.59 14.17
CA ILE A 151 11.90 6.41 13.60
C ILE A 151 10.38 6.51 13.80
N PRO A 152 9.57 6.39 12.74
CA PRO A 152 8.12 6.35 12.84
C PRO A 152 7.66 4.94 13.29
N TYR A 153 7.08 4.84 14.49
CA TYR A 153 6.48 3.62 15.06
C TYR A 153 4.95 3.63 14.97
#